data_AF-A0A0L7KX34-F1
#
_entry.id   AF-A0A0L7KX34-F1
#
_cell.length_a   1.000
_cell.length_b   1.000
_cell.length_c   1.000
_cell.angle_alpha   90.00
_cell.angle_beta   90.00
_cell.angle_gamma   90.00
#
_symmetry.space_group_name_H-M   'P 1'
#
loop_
_entity.id
_entity.type
_entity.pdbx_description
1 polymer ?
#
loop_
_entity_poly.entity_id
_entity_poly.type
_entity_poly.pdbx_seq_one_letter_code
_entity_poly.pdbx_strand_id
1 'polypeptide(L)'
;MNTIIRKTLFNTQAYLLRRSFSGTPVLETKQYRLDRGLSLHKNAEGVLTDDLCYEVDFAKERHQNMQREKENERQRIISNRLRPKGQALKKR
;
A
#
# COMPACT_ATOMS: atom_id res chain seq x y z
N MET A 1 56.81 5.07 35.26
CA MET A 1 56.09 5.93 34.29
C MET A 1 55.59 5.21 33.03
N ASN A 2 55.56 3.86 32.97
CA ASN A 2 55.12 3.12 31.76
C ASN A 2 53.68 2.57 31.83
N THR A 3 52.98 2.70 32.96
CA THR A 3 51.61 2.18 33.15
C THR A 3 50.52 3.20 32.85
N ILE A 4 50.82 4.50 32.97
CA ILE A 4 49.87 5.59 32.71
C ILE A 4 49.65 5.76 31.20
N ILE A 5 50.71 5.64 30.40
CA ILE A 5 50.67 5.76 28.92
C ILE A 5 49.85 4.64 28.28
N ARG A 6 49.84 3.43 28.86
CA ARG A 6 49.03 2.32 28.33
C ARG A 6 47.53 2.56 28.55
N LYS A 7 47.12 3.08 29.71
CA LYS A 7 45.69 3.33 30.01
C LYS A 7 45.07 4.42 29.12
N THR A 8 45.84 5.45 28.75
CA THR A 8 45.36 6.50 27.84
C THR A 8 45.20 5.99 26.41
N LEU A 9 46.11 5.11 25.94
CA LEU A 9 46.01 4.48 24.62
C LEU A 9 44.87 3.46 24.51
N PHE A 10 44.56 2.71 25.58
CA PHE A 10 43.39 1.81 25.60
C PHE A 10 42.06 2.58 25.56
N ASN A 11 41.97 3.73 26.24
CA ASN A 11 40.75 4.54 26.26
C ASN A 11 40.47 5.29 24.96
N THR A 12 41.50 5.69 24.19
CA THR A 12 41.30 6.36 22.89
C THR A 12 40.87 5.38 21.80
N GLN A 13 41.34 4.13 21.83
CA GLN A 13 40.86 3.07 20.93
C GLN A 13 39.40 2.67 21.20
N ALA A 14 38.97 2.67 22.46
CA ALA A 14 37.59 2.36 22.84
C ALA A 14 36.57 3.43 22.36
N TYR A 15 37.00 4.68 22.20
CA TYR A 15 36.11 5.76 21.74
C TYR A 15 35.92 5.78 20.22
N LEU A 16 36.93 5.33 19.45
CA LEU A 16 36.85 5.22 17.98
C LEU A 16 36.03 4.00 17.52
N LEU A 17 36.07 2.89 18.26
CA LEU A 17 35.23 1.71 17.97
C LEU A 17 33.73 1.94 18.22
N ARG A 18 33.37 2.99 18.97
CA ARG A 18 31.98 3.24 19.40
C ARG A 18 31.11 3.93 18.34
N ARG A 19 31.68 4.42 17.23
CA ARG A 19 30.94 5.04 16.11
C ARG A 19 30.99 4.26 14.79
N SER A 20 31.58 3.06 14.77
CA SER A 20 31.70 2.23 13.56
C SER A 20 30.70 1.07 13.49
N PHE A 21 29.92 0.82 14.56
CA PHE A 21 28.96 -0.30 14.64
C PHE A 21 27.53 0.16 14.95
N SER A 22 27.08 1.31 14.44
CA SER A 22 25.65 1.67 14.52
C SER A 22 24.82 1.10 13.37
N GLY A 23 25.43 0.35 12.44
CA GLY A 23 24.71 -0.43 11.45
C GLY A 23 24.52 -1.84 11.99
N THR A 24 23.31 -2.20 12.41
CA THR A 24 22.98 -3.62 12.58
C THR A 24 23.21 -4.33 11.24
N PRO A 25 23.87 -5.50 11.21
CA PRO A 25 24.06 -6.24 9.98
C PRO A 25 22.71 -6.57 9.34
N VAL A 26 22.63 -6.49 8.02
CA VAL A 26 21.39 -6.73 7.24
C VAL A 26 20.72 -8.06 7.60
N LEU A 27 21.48 -9.07 8.02
CA LEU A 27 20.98 -10.36 8.48
C LEU A 27 20.14 -10.24 9.75
N GLU A 28 20.59 -9.47 10.74
CA GLU A 28 19.84 -9.20 11.98
C GLU A 28 18.55 -8.43 11.69
N THR A 29 18.58 -7.50 10.74
CA THR A 29 17.38 -6.76 10.30
C THR A 29 16.33 -7.68 9.67
N LYS A 30 16.76 -8.74 8.97
CA LYS A 30 15.85 -9.73 8.39
C LYS A 30 15.25 -10.65 9.44
N GLN A 31 16.05 -11.10 10.42
CA GLN A 31 15.57 -11.92 11.53
C GLN A 31 14.56 -11.16 12.40
N TYR A 32 14.82 -9.89 12.69
CA TYR A 32 13.89 -9.02 13.41
C TYR A 32 12.49 -8.96 12.78
N ARG A 33 12.39 -9.05 11.44
CA ARG A 33 11.09 -9.08 10.74
C ARG A 33 10.37 -10.40 10.95
N LEU A 34 11.09 -11.52 10.82
CA LEU A 34 10.53 -12.85 11.05
C LEU A 34 10.03 -13.01 12.49
N ASP A 35 10.77 -12.51 13.48
CA ASP A 35 10.38 -12.53 14.90
C ASP A 35 9.08 -11.76 15.17
N ARG A 36 8.78 -10.77 14.32
CA ARG A 36 7.54 -9.97 14.36
C ARG A 36 6.43 -10.56 13.49
N GLY A 37 6.64 -11.70 12.85
CA GLY A 37 5.69 -12.35 11.95
C GLY A 37 5.56 -11.67 10.58
N LEU A 38 6.55 -10.87 10.15
CA LEU A 38 6.58 -10.20 8.86
C LEU A 38 7.50 -10.96 7.89
N SER A 39 7.20 -10.91 6.59
CA SER A 39 8.03 -11.47 5.53
C SER A 39 9.46 -10.97 5.56
N LEU A 40 10.36 -11.87 5.15
CA LEU A 40 11.76 -11.55 4.91
C LEU A 40 11.95 -10.46 3.83
N HIS A 41 11.12 -10.50 2.77
CA HIS A 41 11.19 -9.57 1.65
C HIS A 41 10.08 -8.51 1.75
N LYS A 42 10.45 -7.23 1.81
CA LYS A 42 9.51 -6.12 2.05
C LYS A 42 8.40 -5.98 0.99
N ASN A 43 8.64 -6.49 -0.22
CA ASN A 43 7.69 -6.43 -1.33
C ASN A 43 6.92 -7.76 -1.51
N ALA A 44 7.02 -8.70 -0.57
CA ALA A 44 6.26 -9.94 -0.64
C ALA A 44 4.81 -9.74 -0.13
N GLU A 45 4.62 -8.86 0.85
CA GLU A 45 3.33 -8.61 1.49
C GLU A 45 3.34 -7.26 2.24
N GLY A 46 2.16 -6.76 2.58
CA GLY A 46 1.95 -5.52 3.30
C GLY A 46 1.65 -4.35 2.38
N VAL A 47 1.38 -3.19 3.00
CA VAL A 47 0.96 -1.92 2.38
C VAL A 47 1.62 -1.65 1.02
N LEU A 48 2.95 -1.80 0.91
CA LEU A 48 3.67 -1.52 -0.35
C LEU A 48 3.24 -2.36 -1.56
N THR A 49 2.72 -3.57 -1.33
CA THR A 49 2.28 -4.52 -2.36
C THR A 49 0.76 -4.67 -2.38
N ASP A 50 0.12 -4.57 -1.22
CA ASP A 50 -1.33 -4.74 -1.05
C ASP A 50 -2.11 -3.46 -1.46
N ASP A 51 -1.46 -2.29 -1.48
CA ASP A 51 -2.11 -1.01 -1.85
C ASP A 51 -2.53 -0.95 -3.32
N LEU A 52 -2.02 -1.84 -4.19
CA LEU A 52 -2.54 -2.00 -5.55
C LEU A 52 -4.02 -2.44 -5.57
N CYS A 53 -4.54 -2.97 -4.44
CA CYS A 53 -5.96 -3.28 -4.28
C CYS A 53 -6.82 -2.01 -4.28
N TYR A 54 -6.35 -0.90 -3.70
CA TYR A 54 -7.18 0.29 -3.53
C TYR A 54 -7.55 0.96 -4.85
N GLU A 55 -6.60 1.08 -5.78
CA GLU A 55 -6.88 1.66 -7.10
C GLU A 55 -7.87 0.81 -7.90
N VAL A 56 -7.76 -0.50 -7.80
CA VAL A 56 -8.66 -1.46 -8.47
C VAL A 56 -10.06 -1.42 -7.84
N ASP A 57 -10.14 -1.38 -6.52
CA ASP A 57 -11.40 -1.29 -5.78
C ASP A 57 -12.12 0.03 -6.10
N PHE A 58 -11.39 1.15 -6.12
CA PHE A 58 -11.91 2.45 -6.55
C PHE A 58 -12.42 2.44 -7.98
N ALA A 59 -11.67 1.85 -8.92
CA ALA A 59 -12.07 1.76 -10.32
C ALA A 59 -13.36 0.94 -10.49
N LYS A 60 -13.48 -0.16 -9.74
CA LYS A 60 -14.66 -1.02 -9.71
C LYS A 60 -15.88 -0.28 -9.16
N GLU A 61 -15.74 0.39 -8.03
CA GLU A 61 -16.82 1.18 -7.43
C GLU A 61 -17.31 2.29 -8.37
N ARG A 62 -16.36 3.06 -8.94
CA ARG A 62 -16.67 4.13 -9.89
C ARG A 62 -17.43 3.60 -11.11
N HIS A 63 -17.02 2.45 -11.66
CA HIS A 63 -17.71 1.85 -12.80
C HIS A 63 -19.14 1.44 -12.45
N GLN A 64 -19.34 0.81 -11.29
CA GLN A 64 -20.66 0.41 -10.82
C GLN A 64 -21.59 1.59 -10.63
N ASN A 65 -21.09 2.69 -10.05
CA ASN A 65 -21.86 3.92 -9.88
C ASN A 65 -22.26 4.52 -11.23
N MET A 66 -21.34 4.57 -12.20
CA MET A 66 -21.64 5.04 -13.56
C MET A 66 -22.71 4.21 -14.26
N GLN A 67 -22.70 2.87 -14.09
CA GLN A 67 -23.75 2.02 -14.65
C GLN A 67 -25.10 2.25 -13.98
N ARG A 68 -25.11 2.42 -12.65
CA ARG A 68 -26.31 2.71 -11.87
C ARG A 68 -26.93 4.05 -12.29
N GLU A 69 -26.11 5.07 -12.49
CA GLU A 69 -26.55 6.38 -12.98
C GLU A 69 -27.16 6.29 -14.38
N LYS A 70 -26.52 5.55 -15.30
CA LYS A 70 -27.05 5.32 -16.65
C LYS A 70 -28.40 4.61 -16.62
N GLU A 71 -28.55 3.59 -15.77
CA GLU A 71 -29.80 2.87 -15.62
C GLU A 71 -30.89 3.77 -15.01
N ASN A 72 -30.56 4.54 -13.97
CA ASN A 72 -31.49 5.50 -13.36
C ASN A 72 -31.96 6.55 -14.38
N GLU A 73 -31.06 7.08 -15.20
CA GLU A 73 -31.40 8.04 -16.25
C GLU A 73 -32.29 7.38 -17.32
N ARG A 74 -31.98 6.15 -17.73
CA ARG A 74 -32.82 5.38 -18.65
C ARG A 74 -34.22 5.18 -18.09
N GLN A 75 -34.34 4.80 -16.81
CA GLN A 75 -35.62 4.63 -16.14
C GLN A 75 -36.39 5.95 -16.06
N ARG A 76 -35.70 7.07 -15.80
CA ARG A 76 -36.30 8.41 -15.80
C ARG A 76 -36.84 8.81 -17.17
N ILE A 77 -36.11 8.50 -18.24
CA ILE A 77 -36.56 8.76 -19.62
C ILE A 77 -37.79 7.90 -19.93
N ILE A 78 -37.79 6.63 -19.53
CA ILE A 78 -38.92 5.72 -19.72
C ILE A 78 -40.15 6.18 -18.93
N SER A 79 -39.98 6.59 -17.67
CA SER A 79 -41.08 7.04 -16.80
C SER A 79 -41.71 8.33 -17.32
N ASN A 80 -40.91 9.22 -17.89
CA ASN A 80 -41.38 10.50 -18.46
C ASN A 80 -41.82 10.38 -19.91
N ARG A 81 -41.77 9.17 -20.50
CA ARG A 81 -42.12 8.96 -21.89
C ARG A 81 -43.63 9.13 -22.09
N LEU A 82 -44.00 10.04 -23.00
CA LEU A 82 -45.38 10.18 -23.43
C LEU A 82 -45.90 8.89 -24.07
N ARG A 83 -47.21 8.63 -23.90
CA ARG A 83 -47.89 7.47 -24.48
C ARG A 83 -47.61 7.39 -25.98
N PRO A 84 -47.26 6.21 -26.52
CA PRO A 84 -47.02 6.05 -27.95
C PRO A 84 -48.27 6.37 -28.77
N LYS A 85 -48.06 6.92 -29.97
CA LYS A 85 -49.12 7.32 -30.91
C LYS A 85 -48.82 6.81 -32.32
N GLY A 86 -49.84 6.77 -33.18
CA GLY A 86 -49.70 6.46 -34.61
C GLY A 86 -49.12 5.08 -34.90
N GLN A 87 -48.12 5.01 -35.78
CA GLN A 87 -47.49 3.76 -36.21
C GLN A 87 -46.82 2.97 -35.07
N ALA A 88 -46.39 3.65 -33.99
CA ALA A 88 -45.82 2.99 -32.82
C ALA A 88 -46.83 2.10 -32.07
N LEU A 89 -48.14 2.34 -32.22
CA LEU A 89 -49.19 1.48 -31.67
C LEU A 89 -49.45 0.22 -32.52
N LYS A 90 -49.06 0.23 -33.79
CA LYS A 90 -49.35 -0.85 -34.74
C LYS A 90 -48.30 -1.97 -34.73
N LYS A 91 -47.17 -1.76 -34.04
CA LYS A 91 -46.16 -2.80 -33.82
C LYS A 91 -46.62 -3.71 -32.68
N ARG A 92 -47.37 -4.75 -33.04
CA ARG A 92 -47.51 -5.97 -32.24
C ARG A 92 -46.41 -6.95 -32.61
#